data_AF-A0A4R4MMF2-F1
#
_entry.id   AF-A0A4R4MMF2-F1
#
_cell.length_a   1.000
_cell.length_b   1.000
_cell.length_c   1.000
_cell.angle_alpha   90.00
_cell.angle_beta   90.00
_cell.angle_gamma   90.00
#
_symmetry.space_group_name_H-M   'P 1'
#
loop_
_entity.id
_entity.type
_entity.pdbx_description
1 polymer ?
#
loop_
_entity_poly.entity_id
_entity_poly.type
_entity_poly.pdbx_seq_one_letter_code
_entity_poly.pdbx_strand_id
1 'polypeptide(L)'
;DVGSGGGGRALWQGFVVGITNPKTTVFFAAVLPQFVVRENGHVVPQMMVFGLIFAIIALLSDSVWGVAAGTARAWFARSPRRLAAVGGAGGLLMIGLGVTVAATGRKD
;
A
#
# COMPACT_ATOMS: atom_id res chain seq x y z
N ASP A 1 11.92 25.42 6.26
CA ASP A 1 13.08 24.55 6.52
C ASP A 1 12.74 23.07 6.32
N VAL A 2 12.85 22.59 5.08
CA VAL A 2 12.74 21.16 4.75
C VAL A 2 14.16 20.61 4.77
N GLY A 3 14.62 20.27 5.98
CA GLY A 3 15.99 19.83 6.25
C GLY A 3 16.34 18.52 5.55
N SER A 4 17.49 18.53 4.88
CA SER A 4 18.16 17.50 4.09
C SER A 4 18.62 16.24 4.88
N GLY A 5 17.89 15.80 5.91
CA GLY A 5 18.24 14.64 6.75
C GLY A 5 17.24 13.48 6.79
N GLY A 6 16.15 13.53 6.01
CA GLY A 6 14.97 12.67 6.24
C GLY A 6 14.85 11.38 5.42
N GLY A 7 15.57 11.24 4.30
CA GLY A 7 15.36 10.14 3.35
C GLY A 7 15.67 8.76 3.94
N GLY A 8 16.86 8.60 4.53
CA GLY A 8 17.28 7.34 5.14
C GLY A 8 16.40 6.90 6.31
N ARG A 9 15.90 7.86 7.11
CA ARG A 9 15.02 7.57 8.25
C ARG A 9 13.64 7.10 7.78
N ALA A 10 13.09 7.71 6.72
CA ALA A 10 11.83 7.28 6.13
C ALA A 10 11.94 5.89 5.48
N LEU A 11 13.05 5.62 4.77
CA LEU A 11 13.35 4.29 4.22
C LEU A 11 13.45 3.24 5.33
N TRP A 12 14.16 3.56 6.41
CA TRP A 12 14.29 2.65 7.56
C TRP A 12 12.95 2.40 8.25
N GLN A 13 12.16 3.45 8.48
CA GLN A 13 10.81 3.29 9.04
C GLN A 13 9.92 2.44 8.14
N GLY A 14 9.93 2.67 6.83
CA GLY A 14 9.17 1.87 5.88
C GLY A 14 9.61 0.40 5.89
N PHE A 15 10.92 0.14 5.93
CA PHE A 15 11.47 -1.21 6.03
C PHE A 15 11.05 -1.92 7.32
N VAL A 16 11.20 -1.26 8.47
CA VAL A 16 10.82 -1.82 9.78
C VAL A 16 9.32 -2.08 9.84
N VAL A 17 8.49 -1.14 9.38
CA VAL A 17 7.03 -1.31 9.31
C VAL A 17 6.67 -2.45 8.37
N GLY A 18 7.32 -2.55 7.21
CA GLY A 18 7.09 -3.60 6.22
C GLY A 18 7.36 -5.00 6.76
N ILE A 19 8.51 -5.20 7.43
CA ILE A 19 8.89 -6.48 8.05
C ILE A 19 7.99 -6.80 9.25
N THR A 20 7.64 -5.79 10.04
CA THR A 20 6.80 -5.98 11.24
C THR A 20 5.33 -6.17 10.88
N ASN A 21 4.92 -5.91 9.63
CA ASN A 21 3.53 -6.05 9.21
C ASN A 21 3.16 -7.55 9.09
N PRO A 22 2.34 -8.10 10.00
CA PRO A 22 2.01 -9.51 10.00
C PRO A 22 1.21 -9.90 8.74
N LYS A 23 0.47 -8.95 8.14
CA LYS A 23 -0.27 -9.20 6.90
C LYS A 23 0.67 -9.51 5.74
N THR A 24 1.75 -8.73 5.62
CA THR A 24 2.75 -8.92 4.57
C THR A 24 3.44 -10.27 4.73
N THR A 25 3.85 -10.61 5.96
CA THR A 25 4.49 -11.90 6.27
C THR A 25 3.57 -13.08 6.00
N VAL A 26 2.30 -13.02 6.44
CA VAL A 26 1.31 -14.08 6.21
C VAL A 26 1.01 -14.23 4.72
N PHE A 27 0.89 -13.13 3.97
CA PHE A 27 0.69 -13.17 2.53
C PHE A 27 1.84 -13.88 1.82
N PHE A 28 3.09 -13.48 2.09
CA PHE A 28 4.24 -14.12 1.46
C PHE A 28 4.40 -15.58 1.88
N ALA A 29 4.17 -15.92 3.15
CA ALA A 29 4.21 -17.29 3.64
C ALA A 29 3.14 -18.18 2.98
N ALA A 30 1.97 -17.63 2.67
CA ALA A 30 0.91 -18.37 1.99
C ALA A 30 1.12 -18.49 0.48
N VAL A 31 1.68 -17.46 -0.16
CA VAL A 31 1.70 -17.31 -1.63
C VAL A 31 3.02 -17.76 -2.24
N LEU A 32 4.17 -17.37 -1.67
CA LEU A 32 5.48 -17.69 -2.26
C LEU A 32 5.76 -19.19 -2.36
N PRO A 33 5.50 -20.03 -1.33
CA PRO A 33 5.80 -21.45 -1.42
C PRO A 33 5.01 -22.19 -2.50
N GLN A 34 3.87 -21.65 -2.93
CA GLN A 34 3.04 -22.24 -3.98
C GLN A 34 3.69 -22.15 -5.37
N PHE A 35 4.62 -21.20 -5.57
CA PHE A 35 5.31 -20.99 -6.84
C PHE A 35 6.71 -21.59 -6.89
N VAL A 36 7.17 -22.20 -5.80
CA VAL A 36 8.51 -22.81 -5.70
C VAL A 36 8.48 -24.26 -6.16
N VAL A 37 9.39 -24.62 -7.06
CA VAL A 37 9.60 -26.01 -7.50
C VAL A 37 10.67 -26.66 -6.61
N ARG A 38 10.24 -27.59 -5.76
CA ARG A 38 11.10 -28.21 -4.73
C ARG A 38 12.09 -29.24 -5.27
N GLU A 39 11.86 -29.76 -6.48
CA GLU A 39 12.64 -30.86 -7.08
C GLU A 39 14.12 -30.49 -7.37
N ASN A 40 14.45 -29.20 -7.46
CA ASN A 40 15.80 -28.72 -7.79
C ASN A 40 16.63 -28.24 -6.59
N GLY A 41 16.18 -28.46 -5.35
CA GLY A 41 16.94 -28.18 -4.11
C GLY A 41 17.15 -26.70 -3.72
N HIS A 42 16.94 -25.74 -4.62
CA HIS A 42 17.23 -24.32 -4.40
C HIS A 42 15.97 -23.49 -4.07
N VAL A 43 15.30 -23.83 -2.97
CA VAL A 43 14.05 -23.17 -2.54
C VAL A 43 14.26 -21.71 -2.10
N VAL A 44 15.29 -21.44 -1.30
CA VAL A 44 15.54 -20.10 -0.74
C VAL A 44 15.82 -19.06 -1.83
N PRO A 45 16.71 -19.31 -2.81
CA PRO A 45 16.94 -18.35 -3.91
C PRO A 45 15.69 -18.07 -4.74
N GLN A 46 14.85 -19.09 -5.02
CA GLN A 46 13.59 -18.89 -5.74
C GLN A 46 12.62 -17.97 -4.98
N MET A 47 12.49 -18.19 -3.66
CA MET A 47 11.68 -17.32 -2.80
C MET A 47 12.21 -15.87 -2.78
N MET A 48 13.52 -15.67 -2.75
CA MET A 48 14.13 -14.34 -2.83
C MET A 48 13.85 -13.64 -4.16
N VAL A 49 13.93 -14.37 -5.28
CA VAL A 49 13.61 -13.84 -6.62
C VAL A 49 12.13 -13.42 -6.69
N PHE A 50 11.20 -14.26 -6.25
CA PHE A 50 9.77 -13.91 -6.24
C PHE A 50 9.47 -12.74 -5.31
N GLY A 51 10.09 -12.69 -4.13
CA GLY A 51 9.98 -11.55 -3.21
C GLY A 51 10.49 -10.25 -3.84
N LEU A 52 11.61 -10.30 -4.58
CA LEU A 52 12.16 -9.15 -5.28
C LEU A 52 11.25 -8.67 -6.43
N ILE A 53 10.73 -9.59 -7.23
CA ILE A 53 9.77 -9.27 -8.31
C ILE A 53 8.54 -8.58 -7.71
N PHE A 54 7.99 -9.14 -6.63
CA PHE A 54 6.85 -8.52 -5.93
C PHE A 54 7.20 -7.11 -5.43
N ALA A 55 8.37 -6.94 -4.81
CA ALA A 55 8.81 -5.63 -4.30
C ALA A 55 8.93 -4.59 -5.42
N ILE A 56 9.45 -4.98 -6.59
CA ILE A 56 9.52 -4.10 -7.77
C ILE A 56 8.12 -3.71 -8.25
N ILE A 57 7.21 -4.68 -8.38
CA ILE A 57 5.83 -4.42 -8.80
C ILE A 57 5.14 -3.48 -7.81
N ALA A 58 5.29 -3.71 -6.51
CA ALA A 58 4.75 -2.86 -5.46
C ALA A 58 5.32 -1.44 -5.56
N LEU A 59 6.63 -1.31 -5.69
CA LEU A 59 7.29 -0.01 -5.82
C LEU A 59 6.81 0.77 -7.05
N LEU A 60 6.69 0.10 -8.20
CA LEU A 60 6.19 0.73 -9.43
C LEU A 60 4.73 1.16 -9.28
N SER A 61 3.89 0.30 -8.71
CA SER A 61 2.46 0.58 -8.48
C SER A 61 2.28 1.76 -7.54
N ASP A 62 3.00 1.77 -6.41
CA ASP A 62 2.96 2.85 -5.42
C ASP A 62 3.53 4.14 -5.97
N SER A 63 4.56 4.08 -6.82
CA SER A 63 5.12 5.25 -7.49
C SER A 63 4.13 5.88 -8.47
N VAL A 64 3.43 5.05 -9.27
CA VAL A 64 2.37 5.52 -10.17
C VAL A 64 1.26 6.21 -9.38
N TRP A 65 0.81 5.58 -8.28
CA TRP A 65 -0.19 6.19 -7.41
C TRP A 65 0.31 7.47 -6.72
N GLY A 66 1.56 7.49 -6.28
CA GLY A 66 2.18 8.66 -5.65
C GLY A 66 2.25 9.85 -6.59
N VAL A 67 2.68 9.63 -7.83
CA VAL A 67 2.71 10.66 -8.88
C VAL A 67 1.28 11.09 -9.26
N ALA A 68 0.35 10.15 -9.43
CA ALA A 68 -1.04 10.46 -9.72
C ALA A 68 -1.70 11.27 -8.59
N ALA A 69 -1.46 10.92 -7.33
CA ALA A 69 -1.95 11.67 -6.17
C ALA A 69 -1.32 13.06 -6.09
N GLY A 70 -0.02 13.19 -6.37
CA GLY A 70 0.68 14.47 -6.42
C GLY A 70 0.12 15.40 -7.49
N THR A 71 -0.09 14.88 -8.70
CA THR A 71 -0.66 15.65 -9.82
C THR A 71 -2.14 16.01 -9.55
N ALA A 72 -2.93 15.08 -9.04
CA ALA A 72 -4.31 15.33 -8.62
C ALA A 72 -4.38 16.41 -7.54
N ARG A 73 -3.53 16.33 -6.50
CA ARG A 73 -3.46 17.34 -5.43
C ARG A 73 -3.09 18.72 -5.98
N ALA A 74 -2.09 18.80 -6.86
CA ALA A 74 -1.72 20.05 -7.51
C ALA A 74 -2.85 20.62 -8.39
N TRP A 75 -3.61 19.76 -9.05
CA TRP A 75 -4.76 20.14 -9.86
C TRP A 75 -5.95 20.61 -9.01
N PHE A 76 -6.20 19.99 -7.85
CA PHE A 76 -7.26 20.39 -6.92
C PHE A 76 -6.92 21.68 -6.16
N ALA A 77 -5.65 21.90 -5.82
CA ALA A 77 -5.19 23.11 -5.15
C ALA A 77 -5.46 24.40 -5.95
N ARG A 78 -5.73 24.30 -7.26
CA ARG A 78 -6.10 25.46 -8.10
C ARG A 78 -7.52 25.99 -7.87
N SER A 79 -8.40 25.26 -7.17
CA SER A 79 -9.77 25.72 -6.93
C SER A 79 -10.34 25.20 -5.59
N PRO A 80 -10.66 26.09 -4.63
CA PRO A 80 -11.22 25.72 -3.33
C PRO A 80 -12.52 24.90 -3.42
N ARG A 81 -13.37 25.19 -4.42
CA ARG A 81 -14.63 24.46 -4.64
C ARG A 81 -14.41 22.99 -5.04
N ARG A 82 -13.37 22.71 -5.83
CA ARG A 82 -13.06 21.34 -6.28
C ARG A 82 -12.48 20.49 -5.15
N LEU A 83 -11.66 21.10 -4.29
CA LEU A 83 -11.16 20.44 -3.08
C LEU A 83 -12.32 20.09 -2.12
N ALA A 84 -13.26 21.02 -1.93
CA ALA A 84 -14.45 20.79 -1.10
C ALA A 84 -15.37 19.69 -1.65
N ALA A 85 -15.57 19.63 -2.98
CA ALA A 85 -16.38 18.59 -3.61
C ALA A 85 -15.79 17.18 -3.43
N VAL A 86 -14.46 17.02 -3.60
CA VAL A 86 -13.78 15.73 -3.41
C VAL A 86 -13.76 15.33 -1.94
N GLY A 87 -13.48 16.27 -1.04
CA GLY A 87 -13.57 16.03 0.40
C GLY A 87 -14.97 15.62 0.85
N GLY A 88 -16.00 16.30 0.35
CA GLY A 88 -17.41 15.98 0.61
C GLY A 88 -17.82 14.61 0.07
N ALA A 89 -17.42 14.27 -1.16
CA ALA A 89 -17.66 12.96 -1.74
C ALA A 89 -16.98 11.84 -0.94
N GLY A 90 -15.70 12.02 -0.56
CA GLY A 90 -14.97 11.07 0.27
C GLY A 90 -15.61 10.88 1.66
N GLY A 91 -16.06 11.97 2.28
CA GLY A 91 -16.80 11.92 3.55
C GLY A 91 -18.12 11.17 3.44
N LEU A 92 -18.90 11.44 2.38
CA LEU A 92 -20.16 10.74 2.14
C LEU A 92 -19.96 9.25 1.89
N LEU A 93 -18.91 8.88 1.14
CA LEU A 93 -18.54 7.47 0.94
C LEU A 93 -18.17 6.80 2.26
N MET A 94 -17.40 7.46 3.13
CA MET A 94 -17.06 6.93 4.46
C MET A 94 -18.28 6.75 5.35
N ILE A 95 -19.23 7.69 5.33
CA ILE A 95 -20.50 7.54 6.04
C ILE A 95 -21.28 6.35 5.49
N GLY A 96 -21.38 6.23 4.16
CA GLY A 96 -22.06 5.11 3.51
C GLY A 96 -21.44 3.76 3.88
N LEU A 97 -20.11 3.67 3.88
CA LEU A 97 -19.39 2.46 4.31
C LEU A 97 -19.63 2.15 5.79
N GLY A 98 -19.56 3.16 6.67
CA GLY A 98 -19.83 2.99 8.10
C GLY A 98 -21.27 2.53 8.37
N VAL A 99 -22.26 3.10 7.67
CA VAL A 99 -23.66 2.68 7.73
C VAL A 99 -23.82 1.25 7.21
N THR A 100 -23.18 0.91 6.10
CA THR A 100 -23.22 -0.45 5.54
C THR A 100 -22.66 -1.45 6.54
N VAL A 101 -21.48 -1.17 7.10
CA VAL A 101 -20.86 -2.03 8.12
C VAL A 101 -21.71 -2.13 9.38
N ALA A 102 -22.34 -1.05 9.85
CA ALA A 102 -23.23 -1.09 11.01
C ALA A 102 -24.51 -1.89 10.74
N ALA A 103 -25.00 -1.87 9.49
CA ALA A 103 -26.17 -2.62 9.06
C ALA A 103 -25.87 -4.10 8.81
N THR A 104 -24.70 -4.44 8.26
CA THR A 104 -24.28 -5.82 7.99
C THR A 104 -23.57 -6.47 9.18
N GLY A 105 -22.92 -5.68 10.03
CA GLY A 105 -22.14 -6.11 11.19
C GLY A 105 -22.98 -6.46 12.42
N ARG A 106 -24.29 -6.67 12.27
CA ARG A 106 -25.16 -7.16 13.34
C ARG A 106 -26.12 -8.22 12.81
N LYS A 107 -25.63 -9.46 12.88
CA LYS A 107 -26.34 -10.72 13.10
C LYS A 107 -25.25 -11.74 13.43
N ASP A 108 -24.76 -11.67 14.66
CA ASP A 108 -24.26 -12.75 15.51
C ASP A 108 -24.03 -12.16 16.91
#